data_AF-A0A959S302-F1
#
_entry.id   AF-A0A959S302-F1
#
_cell.length_a   1.000
_cell.length_b   1.000
_cell.length_c   1.000
_cell.angle_alpha   90.00
_cell.angle_beta   90.00
_cell.angle_gamma   90.00
#
_symmetry.space_group_name_H-M   'P 1'
#
loop_
_entity.id
_entity.type
_entity.pdbx_description
1 polymer ?
#
loop_
_entity_poly.entity_id
_entity_poly.type
_entity_poly.pdbx_seq_one_letter_code
_entity_poly.pdbx_strand_id
1 'polypeptide(L)' 'KSHRMKKLVKDGSFSIVVDLEKDKEYEFKYFMDDSTWLTDAEADGQKTTHFGDSSNSVVKV' A
#
# COMPACT_ATOMS: atom_id res chain seq x y z
N LYS A 1 -9.96 -4.18 -5.01
CA LYS A 1 -9.39 -4.27 -6.38
C LYS A 1 -7.87 -4.21 -6.26
N SER A 2 -7.14 -5.12 -6.87
CA SER A 2 -5.67 -5.16 -6.82
C SER A 2 -5.07 -4.27 -7.91
N HIS A 3 -4.00 -3.55 -7.59
CA HIS A 3 -3.28 -2.67 -8.52
C HIS A 3 -1.85 -3.20 -8.71
N ARG A 4 -1.49 -3.60 -9.94
CA ARG A 4 -0.15 -4.13 -10.23
C ARG A 4 0.85 -2.99 -10.44
N MET A 5 1.89 -2.95 -9.64
CA MET A 5 2.97 -1.96 -9.76
C MET A 5 3.90 -2.27 -10.94
N LYS A 6 4.50 -1.23 -11.54
CA LYS A 6 5.49 -1.34 -12.61
C LYS A 6 6.89 -1.26 -12.02
N LYS A 7 7.77 -2.20 -12.41
CA LYS A 7 9.19 -2.14 -12.07
C LYS A 7 9.88 -1.06 -12.91
N LEU A 8 10.58 -0.15 -12.26
CA LEU A 8 11.35 0.92 -12.87
C LEU A 8 12.72 0.38 -13.28
N VAL A 9 13.10 0.59 -14.54
CA VAL A 9 14.36 0.06 -15.10
C VAL A 9 15.59 0.76 -14.50
N LYS A 10 15.44 2.01 -14.07
CA LYS A 10 16.54 2.85 -13.58
C LYS A 10 17.17 2.32 -12.29
N ASP A 11 16.35 1.86 -11.35
CA ASP A 11 16.78 1.52 -9.99
C ASP A 11 16.20 0.19 -9.49
N GLY A 12 15.30 -0.43 -10.26
CA GLY A 12 14.66 -1.70 -9.88
C GLY A 12 13.52 -1.54 -8.88
N SER A 13 13.23 -0.32 -8.41
CA SER A 13 12.08 0.01 -7.57
C SER A 13 10.74 -0.16 -8.31
N PHE A 14 9.64 -0.21 -7.58
CA PHE A 14 8.29 -0.38 -8.13
C PHE A 14 7.45 0.87 -7.92
N SER A 15 6.64 1.24 -8.92
CA SER A 15 5.76 2.41 -8.82
C SER A 15 4.43 2.20 -9.55
N ILE A 16 3.38 2.83 -9.03
CA ILE A 16 2.05 2.94 -9.65
C ILE A 16 1.43 4.28 -9.27
N VAL A 17 0.59 4.81 -10.16
CA VAL A 17 -0.27 5.96 -9.88
C VAL A 17 -1.70 5.46 -9.81
N VAL A 18 -2.39 5.79 -8.72
CA VAL A 18 -3.79 5.47 -8.50
C VAL A 18 -4.52 6.78 -8.23
N ASP A 19 -5.63 6.98 -8.92
CA ASP A 19 -6.50 8.14 -8.69
C ASP A 19 -7.39 7.86 -7.47
N LEU A 20 -7.39 8.78 -6.51
CA LEU A 20 -8.13 8.70 -5.26
C LEU A 20 -8.94 9.98 -5.08
N GLU A 21 -10.11 9.88 -4.46
CA GLU A 21 -10.93 11.05 -4.18
C GLU A 21 -10.33 11.82 -3.00
N LYS A 22 -10.31 13.15 -3.10
CA LYS A 22 -9.88 14.04 -2.03
C LYS A 22 -10.78 13.96 -0.79
N ASP A 23 -10.24 14.41 0.34
CA ASP A 23 -10.89 14.44 1.66
C ASP A 23 -11.30 13.05 2.15
N LYS A 24 -10.55 12.02 1.73
CA LYS A 24 -10.79 10.62 2.12
C LYS A 24 -9.51 9.94 2.58
N GLU A 25 -9.72 8.93 3.41
CA GLU A 25 -8.67 8.06 3.92
C GLU A 25 -8.79 6.68 3.26
N TYR A 26 -7.66 6.15 2.80
CA TYR A 26 -7.59 4.87 2.12
C TYR A 26 -6.59 3.95 2.79
N GLU A 27 -7.00 2.70 2.99
CA GLU A 27 -6.14 1.65 3.51
C GLU A 27 -5.50 0.88 2.35
N PHE A 28 -4.19 0.65 2.41
CA PHE A 28 -3.45 -0.10 1.42
C PHE A 28 -2.38 -0.99 2.04
N LYS A 29 -1.92 -1.96 1.26
CA LYS A 29 -0.86 -2.89 1.62
C LYS A 29 -0.17 -3.39 0.36
N TYR A 30 1.13 -3.61 0.42
CA TYR A 30 1.88 -4.22 -0.67
C TYR A 30 1.81 -5.73 -0.57
N PHE A 31 1.59 -6.39 -1.70
CA PHE A 31 1.62 -7.84 -1.80
C PHE A 31 2.79 -8.27 -2.68
N MET A 32 3.72 -9.00 -2.10
CA MET A 32 4.97 -9.43 -2.72
C MET A 32 5.14 -10.94 -2.64
N ASP A 33 5.80 -11.51 -3.65
CA ASP A 33 6.21 -12.93 -3.69
C ASP A 33 5.07 -13.94 -3.44
N ASP A 34 3.85 -13.58 -3.87
CA ASP A 34 2.61 -14.37 -3.74
C ASP A 34 2.23 -14.78 -2.30
N SER A 35 2.91 -14.23 -1.29
CA SER A 35 2.81 -14.73 0.09
C SER A 35 2.98 -13.63 1.13
N THR A 36 3.66 -12.54 0.80
CA THR A 36 4.12 -11.56 1.78
C THR A 36 3.31 -10.28 1.68
N TRP A 37 2.75 -9.86 2.80
CA TRP A 37 1.99 -8.62 2.93
C TRP A 37 2.79 -7.59 3.73
N LEU A 38 3.01 -6.41 3.17
CA LEU A 38 3.87 -5.39 3.76
C LEU A 38 3.15 -4.05 3.89
N THR A 39 3.38 -3.41 5.03
CA THR A 39 3.00 -2.02 5.28
C THR A 39 4.11 -1.08 4.82
N ASP A 40 3.71 0.14 4.49
CA ASP A 40 4.57 1.28 4.24
C ASP A 40 4.84 2.03 5.56
N ALA A 41 6.12 2.27 5.86
CA ALA A 41 6.56 2.99 7.06
C ALA A 41 6.46 4.52 6.91
N GLU A 42 6.35 5.02 5.67
CA GLU A 42 6.21 6.43 5.33
C GLU A 42 4.74 6.82 5.05
N ALA A 43 3.79 5.90 5.26
CA ALA A 43 2.36 6.17 5.17
C ALA A 43 1.91 7.21 6.21
N ASP A 44 0.83 7.94 5.89
CA ASP A 44 0.22 8.93 6.79
C ASP A 44 -0.28 8.32 8.11
N GLY A 45 -0.50 7.01 8.14
CA GLY A 45 -0.81 6.28 9.36
C GLY A 45 -0.83 4.77 9.17
N GLN A 46 -1.17 4.09 10.25
CA GLN A 46 -1.33 2.64 10.27
C GLN A 46 -2.62 2.28 11.02
N LYS A 47 -3.37 1.32 10.49
CA LYS A 47 -4.64 0.85 11.08
C LYS A 47 -4.60 -0.64 11.33
N THR A 48 -4.88 -1.04 12.56
CA THR A 48 -4.95 -2.45 12.94
C THR A 48 -6.13 -3.12 12.24
N THR A 49 -5.88 -4.27 11.63
CA THR A 49 -6.92 -5.07 10.99
C THR A 49 -7.59 -5.98 12.01
N HIS A 50 -8.78 -6.48 11.69
CA HIS A 50 -9.47 -7.47 12.52
C HIS A 50 -8.81 -8.87 12.46
N PHE A 51 -7.79 -9.07 11.62
CA PHE A 51 -7.09 -10.32 11.45
C PHE A 51 -5.76 -10.32 12.22
N GLY A 52 -5.83 -10.76 13.48
CA GLY A 52 -4.66 -10.91 14.36
C GLY A 52 -3.90 -9.60 14.57
N ASP A 53 -2.58 -9.69 14.71
CA ASP A 53 -1.66 -8.55 14.86
C ASP A 53 -1.30 -7.87 13.52
N SER A 54 -2.09 -8.07 12.47
CA SER A 54 -1.81 -7.45 11.17
C SER A 54 -2.37 -6.04 11.10
N SER A 55 -1.63 -5.15 10.46
CA SER A 55 -2.07 -3.77 10.18
C SER A 55 -2.01 -3.45 8.69
N ASN A 56 -2.76 -2.42 8.31
CA ASN A 56 -2.75 -1.79 6.99
C ASN A 56 -2.10 -0.42 7.08
N SER A 57 -1.48 0.02 5.99
CA SER A 57 -1.02 1.39 5.83
C SER A 57 -2.18 2.28 5.40
N VAL A 58 -2.12 3.54 5.81
CA VAL A 58 -3.19 4.51 5.61
C VAL A 58 -2.63 5.71 4.87
N VAL A 59 -3.29 6.12 3.78
CA VAL A 59 -3.00 7.36 3.07
C VAL A 59 -4.20 8.29 3.15
N LYS A 60 -3.95 9.58 3.41
CA LYS A 60 -4.96 10.63 3.47
C LYS A 60 -4.78 11.55 2.26
N VAL A 61 -5.83 11.68 1.46
CA VAL A 61 -5.82 12.43 0.18
C VAL A 61 -6.51 13.76 0.34
#